data_AF-A0A4P7ZVX1-F1
#
_entry.id   AF-A0A4P7ZVX1-F1
#
_cell.length_a   1.000
_cell.length_b   1.000
_cell.length_c   1.000
_cell.angle_alpha   90.00
_cell.angle_beta   90.00
_cell.angle_gamma   90.00
#
_symmetry.space_group_name_H-M   'P 1'
#
loop_
_entity.id
_entity.type
_entity.pdbx_description
1 polymer ?
#
loop_
_entity_poly.entity_id
_entity_poly.type
_entity_poly.pdbx_seq_one_letter_code
_entity_poly.pdbx_strand_id
1 'polypeptide(L)'
;MRSSASRLALLLLPLALTLAPVAAVAAPASEADMSLYTRIGALNVCIARAAGIEFDKAVAVAGETIAQVIQGQHDGAIAQVGPKPLTIEELRKGAINSAVLGAVEVCPDEVPADVRKKVEEVLKNRSSAPAASPAPAKK
;
A
#
# COMPACT_ATOMS: atom_id res chain seq x y z
N MET A 1 -18.90 26.26 -54.29
CA MET A 1 -17.45 26.00 -54.09
C MET A 1 -16.92 27.15 -53.25
N ARG A 2 -16.25 27.04 -52.10
CA ARG A 2 -15.68 25.95 -51.28
C ARG A 2 -15.64 26.49 -49.84
N SER A 3 -15.88 25.61 -48.87
CA SER A 3 -15.99 25.90 -47.43
C SER A 3 -14.72 26.51 -46.83
N SER A 4 -14.83 27.71 -46.25
CA SER A 4 -13.76 28.42 -45.52
C SER A 4 -13.57 27.92 -44.07
N ALA A 5 -14.37 26.95 -43.62
CA ALA A 5 -14.31 26.41 -42.26
C ALA A 5 -13.09 25.49 -42.01
N SER A 6 -12.30 25.17 -43.04
CA SER A 6 -11.26 24.13 -42.96
C SER A 6 -9.91 24.59 -42.42
N ARG A 7 -9.63 25.89 -42.28
CA ARG A 7 -8.27 26.36 -41.88
C ARG A 7 -8.10 26.56 -40.38
N LEU A 8 -9.18 26.78 -39.63
CA LEU A 8 -9.10 26.98 -38.17
C LEU A 8 -8.96 25.65 -37.41
N ALA A 9 -9.53 24.57 -37.94
CA ALA A 9 -9.43 23.24 -37.33
C ALA A 9 -8.02 22.63 -37.39
N LEU A 10 -7.20 23.04 -38.38
CA LEU A 10 -5.86 22.49 -38.57
C LEU A 10 -4.80 23.12 -37.64
N LEU A 11 -5.08 24.29 -37.06
CA LEU A 11 -4.16 25.01 -36.16
C LEU A 11 -4.27 24.57 -34.69
N LEU A 12 -5.32 23.82 -34.33
CA LEU A 12 -5.54 23.33 -32.96
C LEU A 12 -5.07 21.87 -32.75
N LEU A 13 -4.76 21.15 -33.82
CA LEU A 13 -4.26 19.76 -33.74
C LEU A 13 -2.91 19.59 -33.00
N PRO A 14 -1.91 20.48 -33.11
CA PRO A 14 -0.62 20.24 -32.46
C PRO A 14 -0.65 20.48 -30.95
N LEU A 15 -1.62 21.25 -30.43
CA LEU A 15 -1.72 21.53 -28.99
C LEU A 15 -2.23 20.30 -28.21
N ALA A 16 -3.13 19.52 -28.80
CA ALA A 16 -3.67 18.31 -28.18
C ALA A 16 -2.62 17.18 -28.01
N LEU A 17 -1.55 17.17 -28.81
CA LEU A 17 -0.49 16.16 -28.73
C LEU A 17 0.52 16.40 -27.59
N THR A 18 0.54 17.59 -26.98
CA THR A 18 1.47 17.93 -25.89
C THR A 18 0.96 17.58 -24.49
N LEU A 19 -0.31 17.16 -24.38
CA LEU A 19 -0.96 16.76 -23.12
C LEU A 19 -0.98 15.24 -22.92
N ALA A 20 -0.22 14.47 -23.72
CA ALA A 20 -0.05 13.05 -23.42
C ALA A 20 0.54 12.92 -22.01
N PRO A 21 -0.12 12.21 -21.07
CA PRO A 21 0.44 12.01 -19.75
C PRO A 21 1.74 11.25 -19.95
N VAL A 22 2.87 11.91 -19.67
CA VAL A 22 4.13 11.21 -19.43
C VAL A 22 3.81 10.24 -18.30
N ALA A 23 3.86 8.95 -18.59
CA ALA A 23 3.75 7.92 -17.56
C ALA A 23 4.89 8.20 -16.57
N ALA A 24 4.57 8.88 -15.47
CA ALA A 24 5.51 9.12 -14.41
C ALA A 24 5.95 7.74 -13.91
N VAL A 25 7.26 7.48 -13.94
CA VAL A 25 7.80 6.27 -13.32
C VAL A 25 7.33 6.28 -11.87
N ALA A 26 6.52 5.28 -11.51
CA ALA A 26 5.96 5.20 -10.17
C ALA A 26 7.11 5.15 -9.17
N ALA A 27 7.20 6.16 -8.32
CA ALA A 27 8.22 6.16 -7.26
C ALA A 27 7.91 5.02 -6.29
N PRO A 28 8.92 4.31 -5.75
CA PRO A 28 8.70 3.31 -4.72
C PRO A 28 8.00 3.94 -3.52
N ALA A 29 7.12 3.19 -2.86
CA ALA A 29 6.44 3.63 -1.65
C ALA A 29 7.46 4.05 -0.59
N SER A 30 7.36 5.29 -0.13
CA SER A 30 8.23 5.86 0.90
C SER A 30 7.83 5.37 2.30
N GLU A 31 8.60 5.75 3.32
CA GLU A 31 8.26 5.45 4.72
C GLU A 31 6.99 6.17 5.17
N ALA A 32 6.82 7.41 4.72
CA ALA A 32 5.61 8.17 4.98
C ALA A 32 4.39 7.49 4.34
N ASP A 33 4.52 7.01 3.10
CA ASP A 33 3.46 6.27 2.41
C ASP A 33 3.12 4.99 3.17
N MET A 34 4.12 4.19 3.56
CA MET A 34 3.90 2.94 4.30
C MET A 34 3.29 3.18 5.69
N SER A 35 3.69 4.25 6.39
CA SER A 35 3.10 4.65 7.67
C SER A 35 1.62 5.03 7.49
N LEU A 36 1.32 5.82 6.46
CA LEU A 36 -0.05 6.22 6.11
C LEU A 36 -0.90 5.00 5.75
N TYR A 37 -0.43 4.13 4.86
CA TYR A 37 -1.16 2.94 4.43
C TYR A 37 -1.39 1.96 5.57
N THR A 38 -0.43 1.82 6.48
CA THR A 38 -0.61 0.99 7.68
C THR A 38 -1.69 1.56 8.61
N ARG A 39 -1.71 2.88 8.82
CA ARG A 39 -2.78 3.54 9.60
C ARG A 39 -4.14 3.39 8.93
N ILE A 40 -4.23 3.55 7.62
CA ILE A 40 -5.47 3.32 6.87
C ILE A 40 -5.91 1.87 6.98
N GLY A 41 -5.00 0.90 6.82
CA GLY A 41 -5.29 -0.51 6.96
C GLY A 41 -5.80 -0.86 8.36
N ALA A 42 -5.17 -0.31 9.41
CA ALA A 42 -5.64 -0.47 10.78
C ALA A 42 -7.08 0.05 10.95
N LEU A 43 -7.37 1.26 10.48
CA LEU A 43 -8.71 1.84 10.54
C LEU A 43 -9.73 1.02 9.75
N ASN A 44 -9.35 0.47 8.59
CA ASN A 44 -10.22 -0.43 7.82
C ASN A 44 -10.57 -1.69 8.63
N VAL A 45 -9.60 -2.27 9.35
CA VAL A 45 -9.87 -3.39 10.28
C VAL A 45 -10.83 -2.92 11.36
N CYS A 46 -10.51 -1.85 12.08
CA CYS A 46 -11.29 -1.36 13.21
C CYS A 46 -12.76 -1.08 12.83
N ILE A 47 -12.98 -0.36 11.72
CA ILE A 47 -14.31 0.00 11.24
C ILE A 47 -15.09 -1.25 10.81
N ALA A 48 -14.44 -2.19 10.11
CA ALA A 48 -15.07 -3.44 9.72
C ALA A 48 -15.48 -4.28 10.93
N ARG A 49 -14.63 -4.35 11.96
CA ARG A 49 -14.92 -5.08 13.21
C ARG A 49 -16.06 -4.47 13.99
N ALA A 50 -16.06 -3.14 14.14
CA ALA A 50 -17.17 -2.42 14.76
C ALA A 50 -18.50 -2.60 14.00
N ALA A 51 -18.44 -2.86 12.69
CA ALA A 51 -19.59 -3.18 11.85
C ALA A 51 -19.98 -4.69 11.87
N GLY A 52 -19.35 -5.51 12.70
CA GLY A 52 -19.65 -6.93 12.86
C GLY A 52 -19.03 -7.87 11.82
N ILE A 53 -18.05 -7.40 11.04
CA ILE A 53 -17.33 -8.26 10.08
C ILE A 53 -16.32 -9.14 10.83
N GLU A 54 -16.27 -10.44 10.51
CA GLU A 54 -15.31 -11.39 11.07
C GLU A 54 -13.85 -10.94 10.93
N PHE A 55 -13.02 -11.21 11.93
CA PHE A 55 -11.68 -10.63 12.04
C PHE A 55 -10.80 -10.99 10.85
N ASP A 56 -10.76 -12.26 10.47
CA ASP A 56 -9.98 -12.75 9.32
C ASP A 56 -10.42 -12.08 8.01
N LYS A 57 -11.71 -11.80 7.84
CA LYS A 57 -12.23 -11.09 6.67
C LYS A 57 -11.84 -9.61 6.70
N ALA A 58 -11.94 -8.96 7.86
CA ALA A 58 -11.58 -7.56 8.03
C ALA A 58 -10.09 -7.34 7.70
N VAL A 59 -9.20 -8.18 8.21
CA VAL A 59 -7.75 -8.06 7.95
C VAL A 59 -7.40 -8.43 6.50
N ALA A 60 -8.10 -9.38 5.88
CA ALA A 60 -7.91 -9.70 4.47
C ALA A 60 -8.29 -8.52 3.56
N VAL A 61 -9.43 -7.86 3.82
CA VAL A 61 -9.87 -6.66 3.08
C VAL A 61 -8.88 -5.51 3.28
N ALA A 62 -8.43 -5.27 4.52
CA ALA A 62 -7.45 -4.23 4.80
C ALA A 62 -6.09 -4.50 4.11
N GLY A 63 -5.64 -5.75 4.15
CA GLY A 63 -4.41 -6.19 3.48
C GLY A 63 -4.49 -6.03 1.96
N GLU A 64 -5.61 -6.43 1.35
CA GLU A 64 -5.87 -6.23 -0.08
C GLU A 64 -5.91 -4.75 -0.45
N THR A 65 -6.49 -3.90 0.41
CA THR A 65 -6.55 -2.45 0.19
C THR A 65 -5.14 -1.86 0.10
N ILE A 66 -4.28 -2.14 1.09
CA ILE A 66 -2.89 -1.67 1.07
C ILE A 66 -2.14 -2.23 -0.14
N ALA A 67 -2.27 -3.52 -0.43
CA ALA A 67 -1.57 -4.17 -1.54
C ALA A 67 -1.93 -3.54 -2.89
N GLN A 68 -3.22 -3.26 -3.13
CA GLN A 68 -3.69 -2.61 -4.35
C GLN A 68 -3.26 -1.15 -4.45
N VAL A 69 -3.21 -0.40 -3.33
CA VAL A 69 -2.67 0.97 -3.32
C VAL A 69 -1.19 0.95 -3.70
N ILE A 70 -0.40 0.05 -3.12
CA ILE A 70 1.03 -0.07 -3.44
C ILE A 70 1.23 -0.49 -4.90
N GLN A 71 0.45 -1.45 -5.39
CA GLN A 71 0.53 -1.86 -6.79
C GLN A 71 0.13 -0.73 -7.76
N GLY A 72 -0.93 0.01 -7.46
CA GLY A 72 -1.46 1.04 -8.35
C GLY A 72 -0.65 2.34 -8.34
N GLN A 73 -0.11 2.74 -7.20
CA GLN A 73 0.59 4.02 -7.05
C GLN A 73 2.12 3.90 -7.13
N HIS A 74 2.67 2.73 -6.79
CA HIS A 74 4.11 2.52 -6.66
C HIS A 74 4.61 1.33 -7.51
N ASP A 75 3.77 0.78 -8.38
CA ASP A 75 4.04 -0.40 -9.21
C ASP A 75 4.57 -1.61 -8.42
N GLY A 76 4.18 -1.72 -7.14
CA GLY A 76 4.64 -2.77 -6.24
C GLY A 76 6.00 -2.54 -5.60
N ALA A 77 6.67 -1.42 -5.87
CA ALA A 77 7.96 -1.08 -5.28
C ALA A 77 7.81 -0.41 -3.91
N ILE A 78 8.63 -0.82 -2.94
CA ILE A 78 8.67 -0.27 -1.58
C ILE A 78 10.12 0.06 -1.22
N ALA A 79 10.39 1.31 -0.86
CA ALA A 79 11.75 1.82 -0.69
C ALA A 79 12.57 1.05 0.36
N GLN A 80 11.93 0.63 1.46
CA GLN A 80 12.58 -0.09 2.56
C GLN A 80 12.85 -1.57 2.24
N VAL A 81 12.13 -2.15 1.27
CA VAL A 81 12.25 -3.58 0.94
C VAL A 81 13.36 -3.80 -0.09
N GLY A 82 13.46 -2.91 -1.07
CA GLY A 82 14.51 -2.95 -2.09
C GLY A 82 14.01 -2.48 -3.46
N PRO A 83 14.90 -2.50 -4.48
CA PRO A 83 14.60 -1.95 -5.80
C PRO A 83 13.68 -2.84 -6.65
N LYS A 84 13.46 -4.09 -6.25
CA LYS A 84 12.63 -5.04 -6.98
C LYS A 84 11.17 -4.89 -6.54
N PRO A 85 10.23 -4.60 -7.46
CA PRO A 85 8.82 -4.64 -7.15
C PRO A 85 8.37 -6.00 -6.63
N LEU A 86 7.52 -5.97 -5.61
CA LEU A 86 6.87 -7.15 -5.07
C LEU A 86 5.65 -7.49 -5.92
N THR A 87 5.38 -8.79 -6.04
CA THR A 87 4.12 -9.28 -6.60
C THR A 87 2.95 -8.90 -5.68
N ILE A 88 1.74 -8.84 -6.24
CA ILE A 88 0.54 -8.56 -5.43
C ILE A 88 0.35 -9.54 -4.27
N GLU A 89 0.76 -10.79 -4.42
CA GLU A 89 0.69 -11.81 -3.37
C GLU A 89 1.69 -11.55 -2.24
N GLU A 90 2.91 -11.11 -2.58
CA GLU A 90 3.90 -10.70 -1.58
C GLU A 90 3.45 -9.44 -0.83
N LEU A 91 2.90 -8.46 -1.56
CA LEU A 91 2.32 -7.24 -0.98
C LEU A 91 1.19 -7.58 -0.02
N ARG A 92 0.26 -8.45 -0.41
CA ARG A 92 -0.88 -8.89 0.41
C ARG A 92 -0.42 -9.50 1.72
N LYS A 93 0.56 -10.40 1.70
CA LYS A 93 1.11 -11.04 2.92
C LYS A 93 1.71 -10.01 3.88
N GLY A 94 2.50 -9.07 3.36
CA GLY A 94 3.08 -7.99 4.16
C GLY A 94 2.00 -7.06 4.73
N ALA A 95 1.04 -6.67 3.89
CA ALA A 95 -0.02 -5.76 4.22
C ALA A 95 -0.99 -6.29 5.29
N ILE A 96 -1.35 -7.58 5.25
CA ILE A 96 -2.18 -8.21 6.30
C ILE A 96 -1.47 -8.10 7.66
N ASN A 97 -0.16 -8.39 7.71
CA ASN A 97 0.60 -8.28 8.95
C ASN A 97 0.65 -6.82 9.45
N SER A 98 0.89 -5.85 8.56
CA SER A 98 0.86 -4.43 8.93
C SER A 98 -0.51 -4.00 9.45
N ALA A 99 -1.59 -4.43 8.82
CA ALA A 99 -2.96 -4.11 9.24
C ALA A 99 -3.27 -4.71 10.63
N VAL A 100 -2.86 -5.94 10.90
CA VAL A 100 -3.03 -6.59 12.22
C VAL A 100 -2.24 -5.83 13.29
N LEU A 101 -0.96 -5.53 13.05
CA LEU A 101 -0.12 -4.79 14.00
C LEU A 101 -0.72 -3.41 14.31
N GLY A 102 -1.13 -2.69 13.27
CA GLY A 102 -1.78 -1.39 13.44
C GLY A 102 -3.13 -1.48 14.15
N ALA A 103 -3.93 -2.52 13.89
CA ALA A 103 -5.21 -2.71 14.58
C ALA A 103 -5.03 -2.96 16.08
N VAL A 104 -3.99 -3.71 16.49
CA VAL A 104 -3.67 -3.91 17.92
C VAL A 104 -3.34 -2.59 18.62
N GLU A 105 -2.65 -1.68 17.92
CA GLU A 105 -2.32 -0.35 18.46
C GLU A 105 -3.54 0.59 18.50
N VAL A 106 -4.35 0.59 17.44
CA VAL A 106 -5.41 1.59 17.23
C VAL A 106 -6.75 1.21 17.89
N CYS A 107 -7.13 -0.07 17.84
CA CYS A 107 -8.42 -0.56 18.33
C CYS A 107 -8.28 -1.94 18.99
N PRO A 108 -7.53 -2.06 20.10
CA PRO A 108 -7.25 -3.34 20.73
C PRO A 108 -8.53 -4.12 21.10
N ASP A 109 -9.60 -3.44 21.47
CA ASP A 109 -10.86 -4.08 21.87
C ASP A 109 -11.56 -4.81 20.70
N GLU A 110 -11.29 -4.41 19.46
CA GLU A 110 -11.84 -5.01 18.23
C GLU A 110 -11.03 -6.20 17.72
N VAL A 111 -9.82 -6.40 18.26
CA VAL A 111 -8.89 -7.47 17.91
C VAL A 111 -9.05 -8.66 18.87
N PRO A 112 -9.15 -9.91 18.39
CA PRO A 112 -9.21 -11.09 19.24
C PRO A 112 -8.03 -11.17 20.23
N ALA A 113 -8.31 -11.58 21.47
CA ALA A 113 -7.32 -11.59 22.54
C ALA A 113 -6.10 -12.49 22.25
N ASP A 114 -6.30 -13.60 21.55
CA ASP A 114 -5.21 -14.50 21.16
C ASP A 114 -4.29 -13.85 20.11
N VAL A 115 -4.85 -13.08 19.17
CA VAL A 115 -4.10 -12.31 18.17
C VAL A 115 -3.30 -11.20 18.84
N ARG A 116 -3.91 -10.44 19.76
CA ARG A 116 -3.19 -9.41 20.53
C ARG A 116 -2.00 -9.99 21.27
N LYS A 117 -2.19 -11.12 21.96
CA LYS A 117 -1.13 -11.80 22.70
C LYS A 117 0.02 -12.24 21.78
N LYS A 118 -0.29 -12.81 20.61
CA LYS A 118 0.73 -13.18 19.61
C LYS A 118 1.51 -11.96 19.13
N VAL A 119 0.84 -10.83 18.89
CA VAL A 119 1.51 -9.58 18.50
C VAL A 119 2.44 -9.08 19.60
N GLU A 120 2.00 -9.05 20.86
CA GLU A 120 2.85 -8.67 21.99
C GLU A 120 4.09 -9.57 22.14
N GLU A 121 3.92 -10.89 21.96
CA GLU A 121 5.03 -11.86 22.00
C GLU A 121 6.04 -11.57 20.87
N VAL A 122 5.56 -11.32 19.65
CA VAL A 122 6.42 -10.93 18.51
C VAL A 122 7.16 -9.63 18.79
N LEU A 123 6.51 -8.61 19.35
CA LEU A 123 7.14 -7.34 19.67
C LEU A 123 8.19 -7.47 20.78
N LYS A 124 7.91 -8.24 21.84
CA LYS A 124 8.88 -8.55 22.92
C LYS A 124 10.10 -9.30 22.39
N ASN A 125 9.91 -10.19 21.42
CA ASN A 125 11.00 -10.94 20.78
C ASN A 125 11.81 -10.09 19.79
N ARG A 126 11.24 -9.02 19.24
CA ARG A 126 11.95 -8.06 18.38
C ARG A 126 12.78 -7.07 19.16
N SER A 127 12.35 -6.66 20.36
CA SER A 127 13.13 -5.78 21.25
C SER A 127 14.29 -6.50 21.95
N SER A 128 14.33 -7.85 21.92
CA SER A 128 15.47 -8.67 22.36
C SER A 128 16.39 -9.12 21.23
N ALA A 129 16.04 -8.85 19.96
CA ALA A 129 16.88 -9.11 18.80
C ALA A 129 17.58 -7.80 18.36
N PRO A 130 18.87 -7.84 17.96
CA PRO A 130 19.47 -6.70 17.28
C PRO A 130 18.67 -6.41 16.01
N ALA A 131 18.46 -5.14 15.69
CA ALA A 131 17.86 -4.72 14.42
C ALA A 131 18.53 -5.51 13.28
N ALA A 132 17.73 -6.23 12.50
CA ALA A 132 18.25 -7.04 11.40
C ALA A 132 19.00 -6.12 10.43
N SER A 133 20.33 -6.20 10.45
CA SER A 133 21.18 -5.60 9.42
C SER A 133 20.71 -6.11 8.05
N PRO A 134 20.62 -5.24 7.03
CA PRO A 134 20.22 -5.65 5.70
C PRO A 134 21.17 -6.75 5.21
N ALA A 135 20.58 -7.81 4.66
CA ALA A 135 21.34 -8.93 4.09
C ALA A 135 22.36 -8.40 3.06
N PRO A 136 23.61 -8.92 3.05
CA PRO A 136 24.63 -8.41 2.15
C PRO A 136 24.23 -8.71 0.70
N ALA A 137 24.20 -7.65 -0.12
CA ALA A 137 24.05 -7.75 -1.56
C ALA A 137 25.18 -8.63 -2.12
N LYS A 138 24.82 -9.78 -2.72
CA LYS A 138 25.78 -10.57 -3.49
C LYS A 138 26.14 -9.80 -4.77
N LYS A 139 27.44 -9.52 -4.92
CA LYS A 139 28.07 -8.96 -6.12
C LYS A 139 27.91 -9.87 -7.33
#